data_AF-A0A7Y5AQC9-F1
#
_entry.id   AF-A0A7Y5AQC9-F1
#
_cell.length_a   1.000
_cell.length_b   1.000
_cell.length_c   1.000
_cell.angle_alpha   90.00
_cell.angle_beta   90.00
_cell.angle_gamma   90.00
#
_symmetry.space_group_name_H-M   'P 1'
#
loop_
_entity.id
_entity.type
_entity.pdbx_description
1 polymer ?
#
loop_
_entity_poly.entity_id
_entity_poly.type
_entity_poly.pdbx_seq_one_letter_code
_entity_poly.pdbx_strand_id
1 'polypeptide(L)'
;MAKITAFVLFIGKKGSFYIKMLPKKEQLPGFLDMYISCFGYWQKRHKLAAEFFGVSEQTCKRWCDTNTPPLMAHRYLAVHYRGYLPLMGGWSHFSIDSKGVLHTPHGNCTAGDISMIWRYKWTAEQSAIQLKATREKLKEITNGTKYKMLLHTADYLNRLVKDFADS
;
A
#
# COMPACT_ATOMS: atom_id res chain seq x y z
N MET A 1 -14.69 12.74 38.00
CA MET A 1 -15.43 11.97 39.01
C MET A 1 -15.73 10.58 38.48
N ALA A 2 -15.05 9.53 38.95
CA ALA A 2 -15.24 8.17 38.47
C ALA A 2 -16.34 7.45 39.28
N LYS A 3 -17.40 6.99 38.62
CA LYS A 3 -18.46 6.13 39.20
C LYS A 3 -18.03 4.65 39.09
N ILE A 4 -17.95 3.97 40.23
CA ILE A 4 -17.56 2.55 40.39
C ILE A 4 -18.82 1.68 40.24
N THR A 5 -18.76 0.61 39.45
CA THR A 5 -19.90 -0.29 39.22
C THR A 5 -19.42 -1.74 39.26
N ALA A 6 -19.92 -2.48 40.27
CA ALA A 6 -19.78 -3.91 40.55
C ALA A 6 -18.52 -4.42 41.28
N PHE A 7 -18.78 -5.16 42.37
CA PHE A 7 -17.82 -5.90 43.20
C PHE A 7 -18.05 -7.41 43.01
N VAL A 8 -16.99 -8.22 42.92
CA VAL A 8 -17.06 -9.68 43.01
C VAL A 8 -16.22 -10.11 44.20
N LEU A 9 -16.87 -10.72 45.19
CA LEU A 9 -16.26 -11.23 46.41
C LEU A 9 -15.81 -12.68 46.21
N PHE A 10 -14.50 -12.94 46.35
CA PHE A 10 -13.96 -14.30 46.42
C PHE A 10 -13.59 -14.65 47.85
N ILE A 11 -14.04 -15.81 48.32
CA ILE A 11 -13.73 -16.34 49.66
C ILE A 11 -12.44 -17.18 49.54
N GLY A 12 -11.32 -16.65 50.05
CA GLY A 12 -10.07 -17.40 50.19
C GLY A 12 -10.06 -18.23 51.49
N LYS A 13 -9.39 -19.40 51.49
CA LYS A 13 -9.27 -20.35 52.62
C LYS A 13 -8.67 -19.80 53.93
N LYS A 14 -8.34 -18.51 54.01
CA LYS A 14 -7.79 -17.84 55.22
C LYS A 14 -8.36 -16.43 55.41
N GLY A 15 -9.67 -16.24 55.24
CA GLY A 15 -10.39 -15.03 55.70
C GLY A 15 -9.92 -13.68 55.13
N SER A 16 -9.03 -13.66 54.14
CA SER A 16 -8.54 -12.43 53.50
C SER A 16 -9.40 -12.14 52.27
N PHE A 17 -10.17 -11.07 52.34
CA PHE A 17 -10.99 -10.55 51.25
C PHE A 17 -10.12 -9.68 50.34
N TYR A 18 -9.91 -10.11 49.10
CA TYR A 18 -9.31 -9.25 48.08
C TYR A 18 -10.39 -8.79 47.11
N ILE A 19 -10.65 -7.48 47.09
CA ILE A 19 -11.47 -6.84 46.06
C ILE A 19 -10.60 -6.71 44.80
N LYS A 20 -10.79 -7.61 43.84
CA LYS A 20 -10.16 -7.44 42.52
C LYS A 20 -11.00 -6.45 41.72
N MET A 21 -10.55 -5.19 41.67
CA MET A 21 -11.14 -4.19 40.79
C MET A 21 -11.00 -4.66 39.35
N LEU A 22 -12.12 -4.97 38.69
CA LEU A 22 -12.12 -5.23 37.26
C LEU A 22 -11.84 -3.89 36.56
N PRO A 23 -10.86 -3.83 35.65
CA PRO A 23 -10.60 -2.60 34.92
C PRO A 23 -11.85 -2.22 34.13
N LYS A 24 -12.29 -0.97 34.26
CA LYS A 24 -13.38 -0.42 33.46
C LYS A 24 -12.99 -0.59 31.99
N LYS A 25 -13.84 -1.23 31.20
CA LYS A 25 -13.60 -1.37 29.76
C LYS A 25 -13.61 0.03 29.16
N GLU A 26 -12.46 0.48 28.71
CA GLU A 26 -12.28 1.77 28.08
C GLU A 26 -12.86 1.71 26.66
N GLN A 27 -13.56 2.77 26.25
CA GLN A 27 -14.03 2.90 24.88
C GLN A 27 -12.82 3.17 23.99
N LEU A 28 -12.61 2.32 23.00
CA LEU A 28 -11.50 2.49 22.06
C LEU A 28 -11.99 3.33 20.87
N PRO A 29 -11.34 4.46 20.57
CA PRO A 29 -11.80 5.39 19.55
C PRO A 29 -11.74 4.75 18.17
N GLY A 30 -12.77 5.01 17.34
CA GLY A 30 -12.84 4.54 15.96
C GLY A 30 -13.13 3.05 15.75
N PHE A 31 -13.33 2.26 16.82
CA PHE A 31 -13.66 0.84 16.68
C PHE A 31 -14.93 0.62 15.87
N LEU A 32 -15.99 1.36 16.19
CA LEU A 32 -17.28 1.24 15.50
C LEU A 32 -17.15 1.54 14.00
N ASP A 33 -16.45 2.61 13.65
CA ASP A 33 -16.25 3.03 12.26
C ASP A 33 -15.46 1.97 11.48
N MET A 34 -14.36 1.46 12.05
CA MET A 34 -13.59 0.36 11.45
C MET A 34 -14.43 -0.91 11.32
N TYR A 35 -15.23 -1.23 12.34
CA TYR A 35 -16.06 -2.43 12.36
C TYR A 35 -17.11 -2.39 11.26
N ILE A 36 -17.79 -1.27 11.12
CA ILE A 36 -18.78 -1.03 10.08
C ILE A 36 -18.13 -1.02 8.70
N SER A 37 -16.95 -0.40 8.55
CA SER A 37 -16.27 -0.38 7.26
C SER A 37 -15.82 -1.77 6.81
N CYS A 38 -15.38 -2.63 7.73
CA CYS A 38 -14.95 -3.99 7.39
C CYS A 38 -16.11 -4.96 7.15
N PHE A 39 -17.17 -4.89 7.96
CA PHE A 39 -18.24 -5.89 7.97
C PHE A 39 -19.59 -5.39 7.43
N GLY A 40 -19.73 -4.10 7.16
CA GLY A 40 -20.92 -3.46 6.61
C GLY A 40 -22.03 -3.15 7.63
N TYR A 41 -23.13 -2.58 7.12
CA TYR A 41 -24.29 -2.16 7.92
C TYR A 41 -25.37 -3.25 8.10
N TRP A 42 -25.28 -4.39 7.40
CA TRP A 42 -26.32 -5.41 7.35
C TRP A 42 -26.35 -6.36 8.58
N GLN A 43 -27.46 -7.07 8.75
CA GLN A 43 -27.70 -7.95 9.89
C GLN A 43 -26.65 -9.07 10.06
N LYS A 44 -26.08 -9.57 8.96
CA LYS A 44 -25.07 -10.65 8.99
C LYS A 44 -23.65 -10.18 9.35
N ARG A 45 -23.41 -8.89 9.61
CA ARG A 45 -22.09 -8.35 9.95
C ARG A 45 -21.46 -9.03 11.17
N HIS A 46 -22.28 -9.37 12.18
CA HIS A 46 -21.80 -9.98 13.41
C HIS A 46 -21.35 -11.42 13.20
N LYS A 47 -21.99 -12.15 12.27
CA LYS A 47 -21.56 -13.48 11.85
C LYS A 47 -20.20 -13.43 11.14
N LEU A 48 -19.99 -12.50 10.22
CA LEU A 48 -18.70 -12.31 9.55
C LEU A 48 -17.60 -11.92 10.53
N ALA A 49 -17.90 -11.02 11.47
CA ALA A 49 -16.97 -10.65 12.52
C ALA A 49 -16.65 -11.82 13.45
N ALA A 50 -17.64 -12.67 13.78
CA ALA A 50 -17.45 -13.87 14.59
C ALA A 50 -16.48 -14.85 13.92
N GLU A 51 -16.64 -15.07 12.61
CA GLU A 51 -15.72 -15.88 11.80
C GLU A 51 -14.31 -15.27 11.75
N PHE A 52 -14.20 -13.94 11.58
CA PHE A 52 -12.91 -13.24 11.54
C PHE A 52 -12.16 -13.28 12.88
N PHE A 53 -12.84 -13.02 14.00
CA PHE A 53 -12.23 -12.98 15.33
C PHE A 53 -12.13 -14.35 16.00
N GLY A 54 -12.82 -15.37 15.48
CA GLY A 54 -12.92 -16.69 16.12
C GLY A 54 -13.71 -16.67 17.44
N VAL A 55 -14.72 -15.82 17.56
CA VAL A 55 -15.55 -15.67 18.77
C VAL A 55 -17.03 -15.81 18.46
N SER A 56 -17.87 -15.96 19.49
CA SER A 56 -19.33 -16.03 19.30
C SER A 56 -19.91 -14.72 18.74
N GLU A 57 -20.97 -14.85 17.92
CA GLU A 57 -21.70 -13.70 17.35
C GLU A 57 -22.23 -12.75 18.43
N GLN A 58 -22.71 -13.29 19.55
CA GLN A 58 -23.16 -12.50 20.70
C GLN A 58 -22.04 -11.64 21.29
N THR A 59 -20.81 -12.15 21.28
CA THR A 59 -19.64 -11.39 21.76
C THR A 59 -19.34 -10.22 20.83
N CYS A 60 -19.36 -10.45 19.52
CA CYS A 60 -19.20 -9.38 18.51
C CYS A 60 -20.32 -8.35 18.57
N LYS A 61 -21.57 -8.79 18.71
CA LYS A 61 -22.73 -7.91 18.89
C LYS A 61 -22.55 -7.02 20.11
N ARG A 62 -22.20 -7.63 21.26
CA ARG A 62 -21.89 -6.88 22.49
C ARG A 62 -20.80 -5.84 22.26
N TRP A 63 -19.68 -6.19 21.62
CA TRP A 63 -18.60 -5.24 21.35
C TRP A 63 -19.03 -4.07 20.47
N CYS A 64 -19.87 -4.32 19.46
CA CYS A 64 -20.44 -3.29 18.60
C CYS A 64 -21.39 -2.37 19.37
N ASP A 65 -22.30 -2.93 20.16
CA ASP A 65 -23.32 -2.17 20.90
C ASP A 65 -22.70 -1.36 22.04
N THR A 66 -21.70 -1.90 22.73
CA THR A 66 -21.08 -1.27 23.91
C THR A 66 -19.80 -0.49 23.59
N ASN A 67 -19.35 -0.50 22.33
CA ASN A 67 -18.09 0.08 21.84
C ASN A 67 -16.88 -0.22 22.75
N THR A 68 -16.82 -1.42 23.30
CA THR A 68 -15.82 -1.84 24.31
C THR A 68 -15.25 -3.23 23.99
N PRO A 69 -14.57 -3.38 22.83
CA PRO A 69 -13.87 -4.61 22.48
C PRO A 69 -12.61 -4.80 23.36
N PRO A 70 -12.08 -6.02 23.47
CA PRO A 70 -10.75 -6.23 24.03
C PRO A 70 -9.70 -5.58 23.12
N LEU A 71 -8.61 -5.11 23.72
CA LEU A 71 -7.52 -4.43 23.01
C LEU A 71 -6.96 -5.25 21.84
N MET A 72 -6.89 -6.58 21.98
CA MET A 72 -6.43 -7.47 20.91
C MET A 72 -7.35 -7.44 19.69
N ALA A 73 -8.67 -7.50 19.90
CA ALA A 73 -9.64 -7.41 18.80
C ALA A 73 -9.57 -6.05 18.10
N HIS A 74 -9.40 -4.96 18.85
CA HIS A 74 -9.20 -3.63 18.29
C HIS A 74 -7.95 -3.55 17.41
N ARG A 75 -6.80 -4.07 17.88
CA ARG A 75 -5.55 -4.09 17.10
C ARG A 75 -5.69 -4.93 15.83
N TYR A 76 -6.29 -6.11 15.94
CA TYR A 76 -6.56 -6.97 14.78
C TYR A 76 -7.45 -6.27 13.75
N LEU A 77 -8.52 -5.61 14.21
CA LEU A 77 -9.42 -4.87 13.35
C LEU A 77 -8.71 -3.70 12.67
N ALA A 78 -7.87 -2.95 13.39
CA ALA A 78 -7.12 -1.83 12.83
C ALA A 78 -6.16 -2.26 11.71
N VAL A 79 -5.51 -3.41 11.86
CA VAL A 79 -4.65 -4.00 10.81
C VAL A 79 -5.49 -4.44 9.61
N HIS A 80 -6.61 -5.10 9.85
CA HIS A 80 -7.50 -5.57 8.79
C HIS A 80 -8.15 -4.41 8.01
N TYR A 81 -8.62 -3.38 8.72
CA TYR A 81 -9.19 -2.17 8.14
C TYR A 81 -8.24 -1.44 7.17
N ARG A 82 -6.92 -1.55 7.42
CA ARG A 82 -5.89 -0.99 6.53
C ARG A 82 -5.47 -1.92 5.40
N GLY A 83 -6.04 -3.11 5.29
CA GLY A 83 -5.60 -4.13 4.35
C GLY A 83 -4.21 -4.65 4.65
N TYR A 84 -3.90 -4.86 5.94
CA TYR A 84 -2.64 -5.43 6.45
C TYR A 84 -1.38 -4.57 6.21
N LEU A 85 -1.56 -3.28 5.92
CA LEU A 85 -0.46 -2.34 5.83
C LEU A 85 0.11 -1.98 7.21
N PRO A 86 1.41 -1.64 7.30
CA PRO A 86 2.02 -1.17 8.54
C PRO A 86 1.31 0.04 9.15
N LEU A 87 1.14 0.05 10.47
CA LEU A 87 0.50 1.16 11.18
C LEU A 87 1.37 2.43 11.25
N MET A 88 2.68 2.27 11.07
CA MET A 88 3.70 3.29 11.33
C MET A 88 4.49 3.63 10.05
N GLY A 89 5.14 4.80 10.04
CA GLY A 89 5.99 5.25 8.93
C GLY A 89 5.19 5.78 7.74
N GLY A 90 5.75 5.65 6.53
CA GLY A 90 5.15 6.19 5.30
C GLY A 90 3.79 5.61 4.92
N TRP A 91 3.36 4.50 5.55
CA TRP A 91 2.07 3.84 5.30
C TRP A 91 0.96 4.31 6.25
N SER A 92 1.24 5.27 7.14
CA SER A 92 0.31 5.73 8.18
C SER A 92 -1.01 6.27 7.64
N HIS A 93 -1.06 6.70 6.38
CA HIS A 93 -2.25 7.25 5.73
C HIS A 93 -2.70 6.43 4.51
N PHE A 94 -2.26 5.16 4.46
CA PHE A 94 -2.60 4.24 3.38
C PHE A 94 -3.56 3.17 3.88
N SER A 95 -4.42 2.69 2.99
CA SER A 95 -5.28 1.53 3.22
C SER A 95 -5.55 0.79 1.91
N ILE A 96 -5.78 -0.52 1.98
CA ILE A 96 -6.23 -1.32 0.84
C ILE A 96 -7.67 -1.76 1.12
N ASP A 97 -8.59 -1.38 0.24
CA ASP A 97 -9.98 -1.82 0.31
C ASP A 97 -10.11 -3.30 -0.12
N SER A 98 -11.21 -3.93 0.27
CA SER A 98 -11.70 -5.24 -0.16
C SER A 98 -11.66 -5.46 -1.68
N LYS A 99 -11.80 -4.40 -2.47
CA LYS A 99 -11.70 -4.41 -3.95
C LYS A 99 -10.27 -4.43 -4.48
N GLY A 100 -9.25 -4.40 -3.61
CA GLY A 100 -7.84 -4.32 -3.98
C GLY A 100 -7.40 -2.93 -4.45
N VAL A 101 -8.14 -1.88 -4.10
CA VAL A 101 -7.77 -0.49 -4.40
C VAL A 101 -6.92 0.04 -3.24
N LEU A 102 -5.73 0.55 -3.55
CA LEU A 102 -4.85 1.22 -2.61
C LEU A 102 -5.26 2.69 -2.50
N HIS A 103 -5.76 3.07 -1.34
CA HIS A 103 -5.99 4.47 -0.99
C HIS A 103 -4.69 5.08 -0.50
N THR A 104 -4.27 6.16 -1.15
CA THR A 104 -3.11 6.96 -0.75
C THR A 104 -3.56 8.39 -0.45
N PRO A 105 -2.78 9.18 0.30
CA PRO A 105 -3.06 10.60 0.52
C PRO A 105 -3.16 11.41 -0.78
N HIS A 106 -2.57 10.91 -1.86
CA HIS A 106 -2.47 11.60 -3.14
C HIS A 106 -3.49 11.10 -4.18
N GLY A 107 -4.30 10.09 -3.82
CA GLY A 107 -5.27 9.48 -4.73
C GLY A 107 -5.35 7.97 -4.59
N ASN A 108 -6.24 7.36 -5.36
CA ASN A 108 -6.48 5.93 -5.32
C ASN A 108 -5.72 5.26 -6.47
N CYS A 109 -5.07 4.13 -6.19
CA CYS A 109 -4.32 3.36 -7.16
C CYS A 109 -4.84 1.93 -7.20
N THR A 110 -5.03 1.38 -8.39
CA THR A 110 -5.32 -0.03 -8.59
C THR A 110 -4.03 -0.83 -8.78
N ALA A 111 -4.13 -2.17 -8.70
CA ALA A 111 -3.03 -3.05 -9.05
C ALA A 111 -2.53 -2.82 -10.49
N GLY A 112 -3.44 -2.46 -11.41
CA GLY A 112 -3.12 -2.09 -12.79
C GLY A 112 -2.20 -0.88 -12.87
N ASP A 113 -2.53 0.18 -12.13
CA ASP A 113 -1.73 1.42 -12.11
C ASP A 113 -0.30 1.17 -11.59
N ILE A 114 -0.19 0.38 -10.53
CA ILE A 114 1.11 -0.02 -9.96
C ILE A 114 1.92 -0.83 -10.98
N SER A 115 1.28 -1.78 -11.67
CA SER A 115 1.94 -2.58 -12.71
C SER A 115 2.41 -1.71 -13.89
N MET A 116 1.66 -0.66 -14.21
CA MET A 116 2.02 0.27 -15.27
C MET A 116 3.27 1.07 -14.94
N ILE A 117 3.42 1.53 -13.68
CA ILE A 117 4.64 2.22 -13.22
C ILE A 117 5.86 1.32 -13.37
N TRP A 118 5.74 0.05 -12.97
CA TRP A 118 6.82 -0.94 -13.13
C TRP A 118 7.20 -1.13 -14.60
N ARG A 119 6.20 -1.34 -15.46
CA ARG A 119 6.42 -1.51 -16.89
C ARG A 119 7.06 -0.28 -17.53
N TYR A 120 6.65 0.91 -17.11
CA TYR A 120 7.22 2.17 -17.59
C TYR A 120 8.70 2.28 -17.24
N LYS A 121 9.05 2.05 -15.96
CA LYS A 121 10.46 2.07 -15.50
C LYS A 121 11.31 1.06 -16.25
N TRP A 122 10.83 -0.18 -16.37
CA TRP A 122 11.52 -1.23 -17.11
C TRP A 122 11.73 -0.85 -18.58
N THR A 123 10.69 -0.33 -19.24
CA THR A 123 10.78 0.07 -20.66
C THR A 123 11.78 1.20 -20.85
N ALA A 124 11.82 2.17 -19.92
CA ALA A 124 12.81 3.24 -19.94
C ALA A 124 14.24 2.71 -19.81
N GLU A 125 14.47 1.75 -18.91
CA GLU A 125 15.78 1.09 -18.75
C GLU A 125 16.20 0.34 -20.02
N GLN A 126 15.31 -0.45 -20.61
CA GLN A 126 15.60 -1.18 -21.85
C GLN A 126 15.87 -0.21 -23.02
N SER A 127 15.11 0.88 -23.12
CA SER A 127 15.32 1.90 -24.14
C SER A 127 16.68 2.59 -23.97
N ALA A 128 17.10 2.86 -22.74
CA ALA A 128 18.41 3.43 -22.46
C ALA A 128 19.55 2.48 -22.88
N ILE A 129 19.40 1.17 -22.63
CA ILE A 129 20.36 0.15 -23.06
C ILE A 129 20.45 0.09 -24.59
N GLN A 130 19.31 0.04 -25.27
CA GLN A 130 19.26 0.01 -26.74
C GLN A 130 19.85 1.28 -27.36
N LEU A 131 19.57 2.45 -26.79
CA LEU A 131 20.15 3.71 -27.24
C LEU A 131 21.67 3.72 -27.08
N LYS A 132 22.20 3.19 -25.97
CA LYS A 132 23.63 3.07 -25.76
C LYS A 132 24.27 2.15 -26.79
N ALA A 133 23.72 0.95 -26.98
CA ALA A 133 24.22 -0.01 -27.97
C ALA A 133 24.16 0.55 -29.41
N THR A 134 23.08 1.27 -29.75
CA THR A 134 22.93 1.91 -31.06
C THR A 134 23.94 3.03 -31.26
N ARG A 135 24.21 3.83 -30.22
CA ARG A 135 25.26 4.87 -30.25
C ARG A 135 26.65 4.27 -30.44
N GLU A 136 26.94 3.14 -29.82
CA GLU A 136 28.21 2.42 -29.99
C GLU A 136 28.37 1.92 -31.42
N LYS A 137 27.35 1.24 -31.97
CA LYS A 137 27.33 0.82 -33.38
C LYS A 137 27.48 1.98 -34.35
N LEU A 138 26.82 3.11 -34.09
CA LEU A 138 26.99 4.32 -34.90
C LEU A 138 28.43 4.81 -34.88
N LYS A 139 29.06 4.87 -33.72
CA LYS A 139 30.49 5.25 -33.60
C LYS A 139 31.37 4.32 -34.43
N GLU A 140 31.14 3.01 -34.36
CA GLU A 140 31.87 2.03 -35.16
C GLU A 140 31.69 2.27 -36.67
N ILE A 141 30.46 2.47 -37.13
CA ILE A 141 30.16 2.75 -38.55
C ILE A 141 30.82 4.05 -38.99
N THR A 142 30.72 5.12 -38.20
CA THR A 142 31.36 6.41 -38.51
C THR A 142 32.88 6.33 -38.52
N ASN A 143 33.46 5.48 -37.67
CA ASN A 143 34.90 5.28 -37.60
C ASN A 143 35.42 4.34 -38.70
N GLY A 144 34.54 3.56 -39.32
CA GLY A 144 34.85 2.63 -40.39
C GLY A 144 35.47 3.33 -41.60
N THR A 145 36.57 2.75 -42.11
CA THR A 145 37.33 3.28 -43.25
C THR A 145 36.46 3.54 -44.47
N LYS A 146 35.47 2.66 -44.74
CA LYS A 146 34.51 2.81 -45.84
C LYS A 146 33.66 4.09 -45.72
N TYR A 147 33.17 4.41 -44.52
CA TYR A 147 32.36 5.60 -44.29
C TYR A 147 33.17 6.89 -44.45
N LYS A 148 34.41 6.90 -43.92
CA LYS A 148 35.35 8.01 -44.09
C LYS A 148 35.69 8.25 -45.56
N MET A 149 35.93 7.19 -46.35
CA MET A 149 36.15 7.30 -47.79
C MET A 149 34.92 7.85 -48.54
N LEU A 150 33.72 7.41 -48.17
CA LEU A 150 32.47 7.92 -48.75
C LEU A 150 32.26 9.42 -48.46
N LEU A 151 32.53 9.86 -47.22
CA LEU A 151 32.52 11.29 -46.89
C LEU A 151 33.52 12.07 -47.74
N HIS A 152 34.76 11.57 -47.84
CA HIS A 152 35.81 12.26 -48.57
C HIS A 152 35.53 12.35 -50.08
N THR A 153 34.89 11.33 -50.66
CA THR A 153 34.44 11.33 -52.07
C THR A 153 33.25 12.26 -52.29
N ALA A 154 32.29 12.32 -51.36
CA ALA A 154 31.19 13.28 -51.41
C ALA A 154 31.69 14.74 -51.33
N ASP A 155 32.62 15.03 -50.41
CA ASP A 155 33.23 16.37 -50.29
C ASP A 155 33.99 16.78 -51.55
N TYR A 156 34.70 15.83 -52.17
CA TYR A 156 35.38 16.05 -53.44
C TYR A 156 34.40 16.41 -54.56
N LEU A 157 33.31 15.63 -54.71
CA LEU A 157 32.27 15.91 -55.71
C LEU A 157 31.61 17.28 -55.48
N ASN A 158 31.33 17.63 -54.23
CA ASN A 158 30.74 18.93 -53.89
C ASN A 158 31.68 20.10 -54.26
N ARG A 159 32.99 19.95 -54.07
CA ARG A 159 33.96 20.95 -54.54
C ARG A 159 33.94 21.08 -56.05
N LEU A 160 33.98 19.97 -56.78
CA LEU A 160 33.92 19.98 -58.23
C LEU A 160 32.66 20.69 -58.74
N VAL A 161 31.49 20.35 -58.20
CA VAL A 161 30.22 21.00 -58.57
C VAL A 161 30.27 22.50 -58.32
N LYS A 162 30.88 22.92 -57.21
CA LYS A 162 31.02 24.34 -56.88
C LYS A 162 31.98 25.05 -57.85
N ASP A 163 33.11 24.44 -58.18
CA ASP A 163 34.06 24.97 -59.15
C ASP A 163 33.42 25.11 -60.54
N PHE A 164 32.53 24.18 -60.93
CA PHE A 164 31.73 24.26 -62.15
C PHE A 164 30.60 25.30 -62.12
N ALA A 165 30.10 25.67 -60.94
CA ALA A 165 29.06 26.68 -60.80
C ALA A 165 29.64 28.11 -60.73
N ASP A 166 30.89 28.24 -60.26
CA ASP A 166 31.62 29.49 -60.16
C ASP A 166 32.42 29.84 -61.45
N SER A 167 32.36 28.98 -62.48
CA SER A 167 32.95 29.19 -63.83
C SER A 167 31.91 29.52 -64.89
#